data_AF-A0A2V8WL59-F1
#
_entry.id   AF-A0A2V8WL59-F1
#
_cell.length_a   1.000
_cell.length_b   1.000
_cell.length_c   1.000
_cell.angle_alpha   90.00
_cell.angle_beta   90.00
_cell.angle_gamma   90.00
#
_symmetry.space_group_name_H-M   'P 1'
#
loop_
_entity.id
_entity.type
_entity.pdbx_description
1 polymer ?
#
loop_
_entity_poly.entity_id
_entity_poly.type
_entity_poly.pdbx_seq_one_letter_code
_entity_poly.pdbx_strand_id
1 'polypeptide(L)'
;MVVKFGRSALRKQRNGHYVARKTDRLLRILSVVTPEGRREIAVRDSRQASLLGSYWAAVQRYLQTGDDSALREFQGKKVTDASRKRHLFITDVNQLNRLGSAGVLSFESLYSGVR
;
A
#
# COMPACT_ATOMS: atom_id res chain seq x y z
N MET A 1 -11.57 15.66 -21.14
CA MET A 1 -12.01 15.08 -19.86
C MET A 1 -11.70 13.57 -19.86
N VAL A 2 -10.69 13.16 -19.07
CA VAL A 2 -10.14 11.82 -18.65
C VAL A 2 -10.49 10.52 -19.42
N VAL A 3 -11.69 10.36 -19.99
CA VAL A 3 -12.20 9.11 -20.57
C VAL A 3 -11.52 8.74 -21.91
N LYS A 4 -10.98 9.72 -22.64
CA LYS A 4 -10.37 9.51 -23.98
C LYS A 4 -9.05 8.70 -23.92
N PHE A 5 -8.36 8.68 -22.77
CA PHE A 5 -7.08 7.98 -22.58
C PHE A 5 -7.15 6.75 -21.65
N GLY A 6 -8.24 6.56 -20.90
CA GLY A 6 -8.38 5.51 -19.87
C GLY A 6 -9.29 4.32 -20.22
N ARG A 7 -9.77 4.18 -21.47
CA ARG A 7 -10.78 3.16 -21.84
C ARG A 7 -10.36 1.71 -21.51
N SER A 8 -9.07 1.38 -21.61
CA SER A 8 -8.54 0.05 -21.26
C SER A 8 -8.34 -0.15 -19.74
N ALA A 9 -8.33 0.93 -18.96
CA ALA A 9 -8.09 0.95 -17.53
C ALA A 9 -9.38 0.97 -16.69
N LEU A 10 -10.51 1.35 -17.26
CA LEU A 10 -11.78 1.49 -16.55
C LEU A 10 -12.82 0.45 -17.03
N ARG A 11 -13.74 0.06 -16.14
CA ARG A 11 -14.90 -0.78 -16.46
C ARG A 11 -16.16 -0.14 -15.88
N LYS A 12 -17.21 -0.04 -16.70
CA LYS A 12 -18.54 0.38 -16.26
C LYS A 12 -19.22 -0.77 -15.49
N GLN A 13 -19.72 -0.48 -14.31
CA GLN A 13 -20.53 -1.39 -13.50
C GLN A 13 -22.01 -1.36 -13.95
N ARG A 14 -22.79 -2.35 -13.51
CA ARG A 14 -24.23 -2.46 -13.86
C ARG A 14 -25.05 -1.24 -13.41
N ASN A 15 -24.63 -0.56 -12.35
CA ASN A 15 -25.23 0.67 -11.81
C ASN A 15 -24.77 1.96 -12.55
N GLY A 16 -24.00 1.84 -13.64
CA GLY A 16 -23.55 2.99 -14.43
C GLY A 16 -22.24 3.64 -13.99
N HIS A 17 -21.73 3.33 -12.79
CA HIS A 17 -20.46 3.88 -12.29
C HIS A 17 -19.24 3.25 -12.98
N TYR A 18 -18.16 4.04 -13.16
CA TYR A 18 -16.89 3.53 -13.67
C TYR A 18 -15.94 3.21 -12.53
N VAL A 19 -15.34 2.02 -12.56
CA VAL A 19 -14.29 1.60 -11.63
C VAL A 19 -13.02 1.25 -12.39
N ALA A 20 -11.86 1.41 -11.74
CA ALA A 20 -10.61 0.89 -12.29
C ALA A 20 -10.70 -0.64 -12.45
N ARG A 21 -10.25 -1.13 -13.61
CA ARG A 21 -10.05 -2.56 -13.82
C ARG A 21 -8.95 -3.03 -12.88
N LYS A 22 -9.04 -4.30 -12.46
CA LYS A 22 -8.01 -4.99 -11.67
C LYS A 22 -6.63 -5.01 -12.36
N THR A 23 -6.60 -4.77 -13.67
CA THR A 23 -5.41 -4.76 -14.53
C THR A 23 -5.09 -3.37 -15.07
N ASP A 24 -5.68 -2.31 -14.49
CA ASP A 24 -5.24 -0.95 -14.77
C ASP A 24 -3.72 -0.85 -14.57
N ARG A 25 -3.00 -0.34 -15.59
CA ARG A 25 -1.52 -0.31 -15.61
C ARG A 25 -0.94 1.03 -15.13
N LEU A 26 -1.74 1.86 -14.46
CA LEU A 26 -1.27 3.15 -13.97
C LEU A 26 -0.16 2.94 -12.93
N LEU A 27 0.99 3.52 -13.23
CA LEU A 27 2.14 3.55 -12.35
C LEU A 27 1.86 4.51 -11.18
N ARG A 28 2.09 4.05 -9.95
CA ARG A 28 1.91 4.82 -8.72
C ARG A 28 3.15 4.65 -7.85
N ILE A 29 3.68 5.73 -7.29
CA ILE A 29 4.75 5.67 -6.30
C ILE A 29 4.09 5.61 -4.93
N LEU A 30 4.40 4.57 -4.15
CA LEU A 30 3.84 4.33 -2.82
C LEU A 30 4.94 3.94 -1.84
N SER A 31 4.76 4.27 -0.56
CA SER A 31 5.70 3.91 0.50
C SER A 31 5.42 2.49 1.01
N VAL A 32 6.44 1.66 1.13
CA VAL A 32 6.40 0.35 1.79
C VAL A 32 7.31 0.36 3.02
N VAL A 33 6.93 -0.41 4.05
CA VAL A 33 7.77 -0.63 5.24
C VAL A 33 8.70 -1.81 4.97
N THR A 34 10.00 -1.61 5.22
CA THR A 34 11.07 -2.61 5.15
C THR A 34 11.80 -2.67 6.49
N PRO A 35 12.58 -3.73 6.77
CA PRO A 35 13.36 -3.81 8.01
C PRO A 35 14.31 -2.63 8.20
N GLU A 36 14.81 -2.05 7.11
CA GLU A 36 15.72 -0.90 7.10
C GLU A 36 14.99 0.45 7.20
N GLY A 37 13.65 0.42 7.33
CA GLY A 37 12.81 1.60 7.35
C GLY A 37 11.92 1.69 6.12
N ARG A 38 11.54 2.90 5.71
CA ARG A 38 10.59 3.07 4.60
C ARG A 38 11.29 3.26 3.27
N ARG A 39 10.64 2.75 2.23
CA ARG A 39 11.11 2.86 0.86
C ARG A 39 9.95 3.19 -0.06
N GLU A 40 10.19 4.05 -1.04
CA GLU A 40 9.26 4.26 -2.13
C GLU A 40 9.39 3.16 -3.18
N ILE A 41 8.25 2.63 -3.62
CA ILE A 41 8.18 1.64 -4.70
C ILE A 41 7.16 2.11 -5.74
N ALA A 42 7.51 1.94 -7.00
CA ALA A 42 6.54 2.08 -8.08
C ALA A 42 5.70 0.80 -8.16
N VAL A 43 4.37 0.89 -8.16
CA VAL A 43 3.47 -0.24 -8.41
C VAL A 43 2.76 -0.08 -9.75
N ARG A 44 2.59 -1.18 -10.49
CA ARG A 44 2.03 -1.17 -11.85
C ARG A 44 0.52 -1.36 -11.90
N ASP A 45 -0.12 -1.81 -10.83
CA ASP A 45 -1.55 -2.06 -10.86
C ASP A 45 -2.27 -1.68 -9.57
N SER A 46 -3.58 -1.47 -9.72
CA SER A 46 -4.46 -1.06 -8.63
C SER A 46 -4.59 -2.12 -7.54
N ARG A 47 -4.35 -3.41 -7.83
CA ARG A 47 -4.42 -4.47 -6.82
C ARG A 47 -3.24 -4.38 -5.85
N GLN A 48 -2.03 -4.16 -6.37
CA GLN A 48 -0.85 -3.94 -5.53
C GLN A 48 -1.00 -2.67 -4.69
N ALA A 49 -1.53 -1.59 -5.29
CA ALA A 49 -1.82 -0.35 -4.57
C ALA A 49 -2.84 -0.55 -3.44
N SER A 50 -3.97 -1.22 -3.72
CA SER A 50 -4.99 -1.52 -2.71
C SER A 50 -4.46 -2.44 -1.61
N LEU A 51 -3.70 -3.48 -1.96
CA LEU A 51 -3.08 -4.38 -0.99
C LEU A 51 -2.16 -3.63 -0.02
N LEU A 52 -1.29 -2.75 -0.55
CA LEU A 52 -0.41 -1.93 0.27
C LEU A 52 -1.19 -0.91 1.11
N GLY A 53 -2.25 -0.31 0.57
CA GLY A 53 -3.12 0.59 1.32
C GLY A 53 -3.84 -0.09 2.48
N SER A 54 -4.38 -1.29 2.28
CA SER A 54 -5.01 -2.08 3.34
C SER A 54 -4.01 -2.48 4.43
N TYR A 55 -2.77 -2.81 4.05
CA TYR A 55 -1.70 -3.06 5.02
C TYR A 55 -1.41 -1.82 5.88
N TRP A 56 -1.30 -0.63 5.28
CA TRP A 56 -1.10 0.61 6.02
C TRP A 56 -2.24 0.91 6.99
N ALA A 57 -3.50 0.65 6.59
CA ALA A 57 -4.64 0.79 7.50
C ALA A 57 -4.54 -0.17 8.70
N ALA A 58 -4.08 -1.41 8.49
CA ALA A 58 -3.86 -2.36 9.57
C ALA A 58 -2.72 -1.92 10.51
N VAL A 59 -1.59 -1.43 9.96
CA VAL A 59 -0.49 -0.87 10.75
C VAL A 59 -0.97 0.34 11.56
N GLN A 60 -1.72 1.25 10.95
CA GLN A 60 -2.24 2.43 11.64
C GLN A 60 -3.19 2.06 12.78
N ARG A 61 -4.10 1.11 12.56
CA ARG A 61 -4.97 0.58 13.61
C ARG A 61 -4.15 0.05 14.78
N TYR A 62 -3.14 -0.79 14.49
CA TYR A 62 -2.25 -1.32 15.52
C TYR A 62 -1.55 -0.20 16.30
N LEU A 63 -0.98 0.79 15.61
CA LEU A 63 -0.29 1.91 16.27
C LEU A 63 -1.22 2.77 17.14
N GLN A 64 -2.50 2.89 16.76
CA GLN A 64 -3.48 3.70 17.48
C GLN A 64 -4.10 2.98 18.67
N THR A 65 -4.36 1.67 18.56
CA THR A 65 -5.16 0.93 19.54
C THR A 65 -4.41 -0.22 20.21
N GLY A 66 -3.23 -0.57 19.72
CA GLY A 66 -2.49 -1.78 20.12
C GLY A 66 -3.07 -3.09 19.56
N ASP A 67 -4.16 -3.04 18.78
CA ASP A 67 -4.83 -4.23 18.24
C ASP A 67 -4.17 -4.70 16.94
N ASP A 68 -3.51 -5.86 17.00
CA ASP A 68 -2.77 -6.48 15.90
C ASP A 68 -3.62 -7.43 15.04
N SER A 69 -4.90 -7.62 15.37
CA SER A 69 -5.76 -8.61 14.69
C SER A 69 -5.82 -8.42 13.17
N ALA A 70 -5.84 -7.17 12.71
CA ALA A 70 -5.85 -6.82 11.29
C ALA A 70 -4.52 -7.15 10.57
N LEU A 71 -3.39 -7.20 11.30
CA LEU A 71 -2.08 -7.53 10.73
C LEU A 71 -1.96 -9.00 10.34
N ARG A 72 -2.73 -9.90 10.99
CA ARG A 72 -2.72 -11.34 10.72
C ARG A 72 -3.04 -11.66 9.27
N GLU A 73 -3.93 -10.89 8.65
CA GLU A 73 -4.27 -11.04 7.23
C GLU A 73 -3.03 -10.89 6.31
N PHE A 74 -2.01 -10.16 6.74
CA PHE A 74 -0.83 -9.83 5.93
C PHE A 74 0.36 -10.76 6.16
N GLN A 75 0.24 -11.74 7.07
CA GLN A 75 1.30 -12.70 7.33
C GLN A 75 1.67 -13.46 6.06
N GLY A 76 2.96 -13.43 5.69
CA GLY A 76 3.48 -14.05 4.47
C GLY A 76 3.05 -13.38 3.15
N LYS A 77 2.21 -12.34 3.20
CA LYS A 77 1.83 -11.57 2.01
C LYS A 77 2.95 -10.59 1.63
N LYS A 78 2.91 -10.17 0.36
CA LYS A 78 3.89 -9.27 -0.24
C LYS A 78 3.27 -8.35 -1.25
N VAL A 79 3.82 -7.15 -1.35
CA VAL A 79 3.59 -6.25 -2.49
C VAL A 79 4.68 -6.49 -3.54
N THR A 80 4.30 -6.47 -4.81
CA THR A 80 5.24 -6.57 -5.94
C THR A 80 5.33 -5.23 -6.64
N ASP A 81 6.55 -4.72 -6.80
CA ASP A 81 6.80 -3.45 -7.47
C ASP A 81 6.87 -3.59 -9.00
N ALA A 82 7.05 -2.46 -9.68
CA ALA A 82 7.12 -2.34 -11.12
C ALA A 82 8.35 -3.04 -11.75
N SER A 83 9.38 -3.33 -10.95
CA SER A 83 10.56 -4.10 -11.34
C SER A 83 10.42 -5.60 -11.11
N ARG A 84 9.23 -6.06 -10.65
CA ARG A 84 8.93 -7.44 -10.22
C ARG A 84 9.64 -7.86 -8.94
N LYS A 85 10.25 -6.93 -8.19
CA LYS A 85 10.78 -7.21 -6.86
C LYS A 85 9.64 -7.30 -5.86
N ARG A 86 9.76 -8.27 -4.94
CA ARG A 86 8.75 -8.58 -3.92
C ARG A 86 9.22 -8.03 -2.58
N HIS A 87 8.31 -7.37 -1.87
CA HIS A 87 8.53 -6.81 -0.54
C HIS A 87 7.54 -7.45 0.42
N LEU A 88 8.04 -8.26 1.37
CA LEU A 88 7.20 -8.89 2.40
C LEU A 88 6.64 -7.82 3.33
N PHE A 89 5.39 -7.99 3.76
CA PHE A 89 4.82 -7.14 4.79
C PHE A 89 5.38 -7.52 6.16
N ILE A 90 5.68 -6.50 6.97
CA ILE A 90 6.11 -6.69 8.36
C ILE A 90 4.86 -6.81 9.22
N THR A 91 4.67 -7.97 9.84
CA THR A 91 3.54 -8.22 10.74
C THR A 91 3.99 -8.51 12.17
N ASP A 92 5.29 -8.58 12.42
CA ASP A 92 5.84 -8.71 13.77
C ASP A 92 5.68 -7.39 14.52
N VAL A 93 4.85 -7.41 15.55
CA VAL A 93 4.54 -6.27 16.40
C VAL A 93 5.77 -5.67 17.09
N ASN A 94 6.76 -6.47 17.45
CA ASN A 94 8.00 -5.97 18.05
C ASN A 94 8.81 -5.17 17.04
N GLN A 95 8.84 -5.62 15.79
CA GLN A 95 9.49 -4.90 14.71
C GLN A 95 8.76 -3.61 14.35
N LEU A 96 7.42 -3.64 14.30
CA LEU A 96 6.60 -2.46 14.08
C LEU A 96 6.76 -1.43 15.21
N ASN A 97 6.82 -1.87 16.47
CA ASN A 97 7.07 -0.97 17.61
C ASN A 97 8.44 -0.30 17.50
N ARG A 98 9.50 -1.07 17.19
CA ARG A 98 10.84 -0.51 16.98
C ARG A 98 10.85 0.56 15.90
N LEU A 99 10.21 0.30 14.75
CA LEU A 99 10.10 1.25 13.65
C LEU A 99 9.22 2.47 14.02
N GLY A 100 8.16 2.26 14.79
CA GLY A 100 7.29 3.31 15.30
C GLY A 100 8.03 4.26 16.26
N SER A 101 8.75 3.72 17.24
CA SER A 101 9.57 4.49 18.18
C SER A 101 10.71 5.27 17.49
N ALA A 102 11.21 4.78 16.35
CA ALA A 102 12.18 5.48 15.52
C ALA A 102 11.56 6.59 14.63
N GLY A 103 10.25 6.85 14.74
CA GLY A 103 9.53 7.85 13.95
C GLY A 103 9.26 7.45 12.49
N VAL A 104 9.67 6.26 12.08
CA VAL A 104 9.58 5.80 10.68
C VAL A 104 8.12 5.61 10.25
N LEU A 105 7.25 5.13 11.14
CA LEU A 105 5.86 4.79 10.81
C LEU A 105 4.86 5.93 10.98
N SER A 106 5.30 7.17 11.24
CA SER A 106 4.37 8.28 11.44
C SER A 106 3.55 8.59 10.17
N PHE A 107 2.30 9.02 10.35
CA PHE A 107 1.43 9.41 9.23
C PHE A 107 2.00 10.61 8.47
N GLU A 108 2.58 11.58 9.18
CA GLU A 108 3.31 12.69 8.57
C GLU A 108 4.45 12.19 7.67
N SER A 109 5.12 11.11 8.07
CA SER A 109 6.15 10.47 7.25
C SER A 109 5.61 9.78 5.98
N LEU A 110 4.28 9.56 5.84
CA LEU A 110 3.64 9.13 4.58
C LEU A 110 3.59 10.22 3.52
N TYR A 111 3.62 11.49 3.93
CA TYR A 111 3.56 12.63 3.02
C TYR A 111 4.87 13.42 2.95
N SER A 112 5.81 13.20 3.87
CA SER A 112 7.08 13.94 3.93
C SER A 112 8.09 13.61 2.82
N GLY A 113 7.82 12.59 1.98
CA GLY A 113 8.66 12.23 0.82
C GLY A 113 8.49 13.14 -0.40
N VAL A 114 7.56 14.10 -0.35
CA VAL A 114 7.35 15.09 -1.43
C VAL A 114 8.23 16.31 -1.17
N ARG A 115 9.51 16.23 -1.49
CA ARG A 115 10.39 17.40 -1.67
C ARG A 115 11.27 17.22 -2.89
#